data_AF-A0A843HQ09-F1
#
_entry.id   AF-A0A843HQ09-F1
#
_cell.length_a   1.000
_cell.length_b   1.000
_cell.length_c   1.000
_cell.angle_alpha   90.00
_cell.angle_beta   90.00
_cell.angle_gamma   90.00
#
_symmetry.space_group_name_H-M   'P 1'
#
loop_
_entity.id
_entity.type
_entity.pdbx_description
1 polymer ?
#
loop_
_entity_poly.entity_id
_entity_poly.type
_entity_poly.pdbx_seq_one_letter_code
_entity_poly.pdbx_strand_id
1 'polypeptide(L)'
;MSFFEFPHTRTYDSDLGWLIKEVTRIADQYDTFIEYMNTHKVEYEELKTRVTALENEINSFEAEINQRFYTLDQELRTDIDNKIAQVVLQVNEKLQEVDIALRDLENKFNQFKTETRNIVIQYYNLGKAYTDFKIEELINSLPDLTTVYVYNPIKGHVTTLQEAINDLYDLGRPDGLTAREYDDLELTAAEYDALELTAIDYDLYGRKLLEDLGLIKNKWHYMYSPFTGEYVTLQTVISELADLHMSESGAITASEYDALELTAKDYDDLLISAYDYDWIAKSILI
;
A
#
# COMPACT_ATOMS: atom_id res chain seq x y z
N MET A 1 56.00 -103.04 136.72
CA MET A 1 57.45 -102.88 136.48
C MET A 1 57.67 -101.53 135.82
N SER A 2 58.59 -100.77 136.39
CA SER A 2 59.00 -99.41 136.03
C SER A 2 59.86 -99.39 134.76
N PHE A 3 59.78 -98.31 133.96
CA PHE A 3 60.86 -97.43 133.43
C PHE A 3 60.20 -96.48 132.37
N PHE A 4 59.99 -95.17 132.60
CA PHE A 4 60.92 -94.01 132.50
C PHE A 4 61.64 -93.98 131.13
N GLU A 5 61.67 -92.96 130.25
CA GLU A 5 61.62 -91.48 130.31
C GLU A 5 61.58 -91.00 128.81
N PHE A 6 60.89 -89.96 128.36
CA PHE A 6 61.44 -88.59 128.20
C PHE A 6 60.35 -87.58 127.76
N PRO A 7 60.51 -86.27 128.07
CA PRO A 7 59.56 -85.20 127.80
C PRO A 7 59.87 -84.43 126.49
N HIS A 8 58.81 -83.84 125.93
CA HIS A 8 58.76 -82.89 124.80
C HIS A 8 59.04 -83.43 123.38
N THR A 9 58.01 -83.31 122.52
CA THR A 9 57.99 -82.68 121.17
C THR A 9 57.10 -83.48 120.20
N ARG A 10 55.89 -82.99 119.89
CA ARG A 10 55.20 -83.15 118.58
C ARG A 10 54.09 -82.11 118.41
N THR A 11 54.48 -80.87 118.10
CA THR A 11 53.60 -79.82 117.57
C THR A 11 53.64 -79.82 116.03
N TYR A 12 53.58 -81.00 115.39
CA TYR A 12 53.66 -81.12 113.92
C TYR A 12 52.64 -82.10 113.28
N ASP A 13 51.93 -82.93 114.07
CA ASP A 13 50.96 -83.90 113.52
C ASP A 13 49.52 -83.35 113.40
N SER A 14 49.20 -82.22 114.04
CA SER A 14 47.83 -81.66 114.06
C SER A 14 47.54 -80.59 112.99
N ASP A 15 48.54 -80.10 112.26
CA ASP A 15 48.39 -79.00 111.28
C ASP A 15 48.27 -79.51 109.82
N LEU A 16 48.75 -80.73 109.57
CA LEU A 16 48.75 -81.34 108.23
C LEU A 16 47.35 -81.74 107.75
N GLY A 17 46.42 -82.08 108.64
CA GLY A 17 45.06 -82.51 108.26
C GLY A 17 44.19 -81.38 107.69
N TRP A 18 44.31 -80.16 108.22
CA TRP A 18 43.65 -78.97 107.67
C TRP A 18 44.24 -78.60 106.31
N LEU A 19 45.57 -78.66 106.20
CA LEU A 19 46.30 -78.41 104.95
C LEU A 19 45.91 -79.42 103.85
N ILE A 20 45.77 -80.71 104.19
CA ILE A 20 45.28 -81.74 103.26
C ILE A 20 43.85 -81.42 102.81
N LYS A 21 42.94 -81.07 103.73
CA LYS A 21 41.55 -80.72 103.41
C LYS A 21 41.48 -79.50 102.48
N GLU A 22 42.30 -78.49 102.72
CA GLU A 22 42.34 -77.28 101.91
C GLU A 22 42.94 -77.53 100.51
N VAL A 23 43.99 -78.35 100.42
CA VAL A 23 44.56 -78.81 99.14
C VAL A 23 43.54 -79.62 98.35
N THR A 24 42.81 -80.54 98.98
CA THR A 24 41.73 -81.31 98.32
C THR A 24 40.60 -80.38 97.84
N ARG A 25 40.18 -79.41 98.67
CA ARG A 25 39.16 -78.42 98.28
C ARG A 25 39.58 -77.59 97.07
N ILE A 26 40.85 -77.17 97.03
CA ILE A 26 41.41 -76.41 95.90
C ILE A 26 41.52 -77.31 94.66
N ALA A 27 41.90 -78.58 94.80
CA ALA A 27 41.92 -79.54 93.70
C ALA A 27 40.53 -79.75 93.11
N ASP A 28 39.49 -79.96 93.93
CA ASP A 28 38.10 -80.09 93.48
C ASP A 28 37.62 -78.83 92.75
N GLN A 29 37.98 -77.64 93.26
CA GLN A 29 37.66 -76.37 92.61
C GLN A 29 38.40 -76.20 91.27
N TYR A 30 39.66 -76.63 91.21
CA TYR A 30 40.44 -76.63 89.98
C TYR A 30 39.85 -77.58 88.94
N ASP A 31 39.46 -78.79 89.34
CA ASP A 31 38.81 -79.76 88.44
C ASP A 31 37.47 -79.23 87.91
N THR A 32 36.66 -78.62 88.79
CA THR A 32 35.41 -77.95 88.38
C THR A 32 35.66 -76.80 87.41
N PHE A 33 36.72 -76.01 87.62
CA PHE A 33 37.10 -74.92 86.72
C PHE A 33 37.59 -75.45 85.36
N ILE A 34 38.35 -76.53 85.34
CA ILE A 34 38.78 -77.19 84.10
C ILE A 34 37.57 -77.72 83.33
N GLU A 35 36.60 -78.33 84.00
CA GLU A 35 35.35 -78.78 83.38
C GLU A 35 34.58 -77.59 82.77
N TYR A 36 34.41 -76.50 83.51
CA TYR A 36 33.80 -75.25 83.03
C TYR A 36 34.51 -74.70 81.78
N MET A 37 35.85 -74.65 81.80
CA MET A 37 36.68 -74.18 80.68
C MET A 37 36.55 -75.08 79.46
N ASN A 38 36.47 -76.40 79.65
CA ASN A 38 36.27 -77.34 78.55
C ASN A 38 34.89 -77.18 77.92
N THR A 39 33.83 -76.98 78.70
CA THR A 39 32.48 -76.70 78.18
C THR A 39 32.46 -75.41 77.35
N HIS A 40 33.01 -74.32 77.86
CA HIS A 40 33.05 -73.04 77.14
C HIS A 40 33.87 -73.11 75.86
N LYS A 41 34.93 -73.93 75.84
CA LYS A 41 35.72 -74.18 74.63
C LYS A 41 34.89 -74.87 73.55
N VAL A 42 34.06 -75.85 73.92
CA VAL A 42 33.15 -76.52 72.97
C VAL A 42 32.12 -75.53 72.44
N GLU A 43 31.46 -74.77 73.32
CA GLU A 43 30.49 -73.73 72.93
C GLU A 43 31.08 -72.68 71.99
N TYR A 44 32.34 -72.26 72.22
CA TYR A 44 33.05 -71.34 71.34
C TYR A 44 33.25 -71.92 69.93
N GLU A 45 33.67 -73.18 69.81
CA GLU A 45 33.88 -73.81 68.50
C GLU A 45 32.55 -74.05 67.76
N GLU A 46 31.46 -74.36 68.48
CA GLU A 46 30.11 -74.44 67.92
C GLU A 46 29.64 -73.06 67.41
N LEU A 47 29.82 -72.01 68.21
CA LEU A 47 29.47 -70.64 67.83
C LEU A 47 30.27 -70.19 66.60
N LYS A 48 31.57 -70.47 66.58
CA LYS A 48 32.44 -70.16 65.44
C LYS A 48 31.98 -70.87 64.17
N THR A 49 31.64 -72.15 64.27
CA THR A 49 31.10 -72.93 63.15
C THR A 49 29.80 -72.31 62.62
N ARG A 50 28.91 -71.88 63.53
CA ARG A 50 27.65 -71.23 63.17
C ARG A 50 27.85 -69.86 62.52
N VAL A 51 28.80 -69.06 63.00
CA VAL A 51 29.15 -67.77 62.39
C VAL A 51 29.67 -67.98 60.98
N THR A 52 30.59 -68.93 60.76
CA THR A 52 31.10 -69.23 59.41
C THR A 52 30.00 -69.75 58.48
N ALA A 53 29.05 -70.54 58.97
CA ALA A 53 27.89 -70.95 58.18
C ALA A 53 27.02 -69.75 57.75
N LEU A 54 26.74 -68.83 58.67
CA LEU A 54 25.97 -67.61 58.39
C LEU A 54 26.70 -66.68 57.40
N GLU A 55 28.02 -66.53 57.52
CA GLU A 55 28.82 -65.76 56.56
C GLU A 55 28.71 -66.34 55.14
N ASN A 56 28.76 -67.67 55.01
CA ASN A 56 28.59 -68.33 53.72
C ASN A 56 27.17 -68.15 53.16
N GLU A 57 26.14 -68.24 54.00
CA GLU A 57 24.75 -67.98 53.62
C GLU A 57 24.56 -66.53 53.13
N ILE A 58 25.13 -65.55 53.84
CA ILE A 58 25.08 -64.13 53.46
C ILE A 58 25.76 -63.92 52.11
N ASN A 59 26.95 -64.47 51.91
CA ASN A 59 27.68 -64.34 50.64
C ASN A 59 26.91 -65.00 49.47
N SER A 60 26.30 -66.17 49.70
CA SER A 60 25.46 -66.84 48.71
C SER A 60 24.23 -66.02 48.37
N PHE A 61 23.57 -65.43 49.37
CA PHE A 61 22.40 -64.58 49.20
C PHE A 61 22.73 -63.30 48.44
N GLU A 62 23.87 -62.65 48.75
CA GLU A 62 24.35 -61.48 48.03
C GLU A 62 24.60 -61.80 46.54
N ALA A 63 25.24 -62.94 46.26
CA ALA A 63 25.48 -63.38 44.89
C ALA A 63 24.16 -63.62 44.12
N GLU A 64 23.17 -64.25 44.75
CA GLU A 64 21.85 -64.49 44.15
C GLU A 64 21.11 -63.18 43.86
N ILE A 65 21.12 -62.24 44.81
CA ILE A 65 20.51 -60.91 44.65
C ILE A 65 21.16 -60.16 43.49
N ASN A 66 22.49 -60.12 43.45
CA ASN A 66 23.23 -59.42 42.39
C ASN A 66 22.93 -60.02 41.02
N GLN A 67 22.85 -61.34 40.92
CA GLN A 67 22.49 -62.03 39.68
C GLN A 67 21.06 -61.68 39.25
N ARG A 68 20.11 -61.65 40.19
CA ARG A 68 18.71 -61.30 39.88
C ARG A 68 18.58 -59.86 39.42
N PHE A 69 19.29 -58.92 40.05
CA PHE A 69 19.31 -57.53 39.60
C PHE A 69 19.92 -57.38 38.21
N TYR A 70 21.00 -58.10 37.92
CA TYR A 70 21.61 -58.11 36.58
C TYR A 70 20.64 -58.63 35.52
N THR A 71 19.98 -59.75 35.77
CA THR A 71 18.98 -60.31 34.84
C THR A 71 17.81 -59.35 34.62
N LEU A 72 17.28 -58.75 35.69
CA LEU A 72 16.17 -57.81 35.59
C LEU A 72 16.54 -56.55 34.79
N ASP A 73 17.76 -56.02 34.97
CA ASP A 73 18.26 -54.88 34.18
C ASP A 73 18.35 -55.23 32.68
N GLN A 74 18.83 -56.44 32.34
CA GLN A 74 18.91 -56.89 30.95
C GLN A 74 17.53 -57.09 30.31
N GLU A 75 16.59 -57.69 31.04
CA GLU A 75 15.21 -57.86 30.58
C GLU A 75 14.52 -56.52 30.35
N LEU A 76 14.69 -55.57 31.30
CA LEU A 76 14.12 -54.24 31.20
C LEU A 76 14.69 -53.47 30.00
N ARG A 77 16.00 -53.51 29.78
CA ARG A 77 16.65 -52.91 28.59
C ARG A 77 16.08 -53.48 27.31
N THR A 78 15.96 -54.80 27.23
CA THR A 78 15.44 -55.49 26.04
C THR A 78 13.99 -55.11 25.77
N ASP A 79 13.12 -55.06 26.79
CA ASP A 79 11.73 -54.64 26.63
C ASP A 79 11.62 -53.16 26.18
N ILE A 80 12.44 -52.28 26.75
CA ILE A 80 12.50 -50.86 26.34
C ILE A 80 12.95 -50.73 24.89
N ASP A 81 14.01 -51.41 24.48
CA ASP A 81 14.53 -51.35 23.10
C ASP A 81 13.50 -51.87 22.10
N ASN A 82 12.80 -52.97 22.43
CA ASN A 82 11.73 -53.50 21.60
C ASN A 82 10.55 -52.53 21.47
N LYS A 83 10.14 -51.88 22.57
CA LYS A 83 9.08 -50.86 22.55
C LYS A 83 9.48 -49.63 21.73
N ILE A 84 10.73 -49.18 21.88
CA ILE A 84 11.27 -48.07 21.07
C ILE A 84 11.24 -48.45 19.59
N ALA A 85 11.72 -49.64 19.23
CA ALA A 85 11.71 -50.11 17.85
C ALA A 85 10.30 -50.17 17.25
N GLN A 86 9.31 -50.67 18.01
CA GLN A 86 7.91 -50.70 17.58
C GLN A 86 7.33 -49.30 17.37
N VAL A 87 7.58 -48.37 18.29
CA VAL A 87 7.11 -46.98 18.16
C VAL A 87 7.75 -46.31 16.94
N VAL A 88 9.05 -46.52 16.70
CA VAL A 88 9.74 -45.99 15.52
C VAL A 88 9.11 -46.53 14.22
N LEU A 89 8.79 -47.82 14.15
CA LEU A 89 8.11 -48.41 13.00
C LEU A 89 6.73 -47.78 12.76
N GLN A 90 5.90 -47.68 13.81
CA GLN A 90 4.57 -47.08 13.71
C GLN A 90 4.63 -45.61 13.27
N VAL A 91 5.59 -44.84 13.79
CA VAL A 91 5.78 -43.43 13.39
C VAL A 91 6.19 -43.35 11.92
N ASN A 92 7.12 -44.19 11.46
CA ASN A 92 7.55 -44.19 10.05
C ASN A 92 6.42 -44.58 9.09
N GLU A 93 5.61 -45.58 9.44
CA GLU A 93 4.43 -45.96 8.65
C GLU A 93 3.44 -44.79 8.54
N LYS A 94 3.19 -44.08 9.65
CA LYS A 94 2.30 -42.92 9.65
C LYS A 94 2.87 -41.73 8.87
N LEU A 95 4.18 -41.49 8.93
CA LEU A 95 4.83 -40.48 8.10
C LEU A 95 4.68 -40.81 6.61
N GLN A 96 4.83 -42.07 6.23
CA GLN A 96 4.66 -42.51 4.84
C GLN A 96 3.21 -42.37 4.35
N GLU A 97 2.22 -42.69 5.18
CA GLU A 97 0.80 -42.46 4.87
C GLU A 97 0.52 -40.97 4.62
N VAL A 98 1.05 -40.10 5.48
CA VAL A 98 0.90 -38.64 5.33
C VAL A 98 1.55 -38.13 4.05
N ASP A 99 2.76 -38.59 3.73
CA ASP A 99 3.47 -38.20 2.49
C ASP A 99 2.70 -38.61 1.23
N ILE A 100 2.09 -39.81 1.23
CA ILE A 100 1.26 -40.27 0.11
C ILE A 100 0.01 -39.39 -0.01
N ALA A 101 -0.66 -39.09 1.11
CA ALA A 101 -1.84 -38.24 1.12
C ALA A 101 -1.54 -36.81 0.64
N LEU A 102 -0.39 -36.24 1.02
CA LEU A 102 0.05 -34.91 0.56
C LEU A 102 0.28 -34.90 -0.95
N ARG A 103 0.97 -35.89 -1.50
CA ARG A 103 1.21 -36.01 -2.95
C ARG A 103 -0.10 -36.16 -3.74
N ASP A 104 -1.04 -36.95 -3.24
CA ASP A 104 -2.37 -37.10 -3.86
C ASP A 104 -3.14 -35.77 -3.86
N LEU A 105 -3.09 -35.03 -2.74
CA LEU A 105 -3.72 -33.71 -2.63
C LEU A 105 -3.10 -32.70 -3.59
N GLU A 106 -1.77 -32.66 -3.70
CA GLU A 106 -1.06 -31.81 -4.66
C GLU A 106 -1.46 -32.11 -6.11
N ASN A 107 -1.57 -33.40 -6.46
CA ASN A 107 -2.00 -33.82 -7.79
C ASN A 107 -3.44 -33.37 -8.09
N LYS A 108 -4.38 -33.59 -7.15
CA LYS A 108 -5.77 -33.14 -7.26
C LYS A 108 -5.87 -31.63 -7.40
N PHE A 109 -5.07 -30.88 -6.63
CA PHE A 109 -5.04 -29.43 -6.70
C PHE A 109 -4.52 -28.92 -8.06
N ASN A 110 -3.47 -29.54 -8.58
CA ASN A 110 -2.93 -29.21 -9.91
C ASN A 110 -3.91 -29.53 -11.05
N GLN A 111 -4.64 -30.64 -10.93
CA GLN A 111 -5.71 -30.98 -11.87
C GLN A 111 -6.84 -29.94 -11.82
N PHE A 112 -7.36 -29.64 -10.63
CA PHE A 112 -8.41 -28.64 -10.43
C PHE A 112 -8.01 -27.26 -11.00
N LYS A 113 -6.77 -26.84 -10.75
CA LYS A 113 -6.21 -25.59 -11.30
C LYS A 113 -6.22 -25.58 -12.83
N THR A 114 -5.83 -26.68 -13.45
CA THR A 114 -5.78 -26.81 -14.92
C THR A 114 -7.18 -26.80 -15.52
N GLU A 115 -8.11 -27.56 -14.95
CA GLU A 115 -9.51 -27.61 -15.38
C GLU A 115 -10.17 -26.23 -15.27
N THR A 116 -10.00 -25.55 -14.14
CA THR A 116 -10.53 -24.19 -13.93
C THR A 116 -10.00 -23.22 -14.98
N ARG A 117 -8.68 -23.26 -15.27
CA ARG A 117 -8.07 -22.42 -16.30
C ARG A 117 -8.68 -22.68 -17.68
N ASN A 118 -8.88 -23.94 -18.04
CA ASN A 118 -9.45 -24.32 -19.33
C ASN A 118 -10.90 -23.83 -19.47
N ILE A 119 -11.70 -23.97 -18.41
CA ILE A 119 -13.08 -23.47 -18.36
C ILE A 119 -13.11 -21.95 -18.56
N VAL A 120 -12.24 -21.21 -17.87
CA VAL A 120 -12.17 -19.74 -18.00
C VAL A 120 -11.82 -19.32 -19.44
N ILE A 121 -10.82 -19.98 -20.05
CA ILE A 121 -10.42 -19.70 -21.44
C ILE A 121 -11.57 -20.03 -22.40
N GLN A 122 -12.27 -21.14 -22.20
CA GLN A 122 -13.41 -21.54 -23.02
C GLN A 122 -14.53 -20.50 -22.96
N TYR A 123 -14.95 -20.08 -21.76
CA TYR A 123 -16.01 -19.08 -21.60
C TYR A 123 -15.60 -17.71 -22.15
N TYR A 124 -14.33 -17.32 -21.98
CA TYR A 124 -13.81 -16.10 -22.59
C TYR A 124 -13.93 -16.12 -24.12
N ASN A 125 -13.51 -17.22 -24.75
CA ASN A 125 -13.58 -17.38 -26.20
C ASN A 125 -15.03 -17.40 -26.71
N LEU A 126 -15.94 -18.08 -26.00
CA LEU A 126 -17.37 -18.08 -26.32
C LEU A 126 -17.98 -16.68 -26.22
N GLY A 127 -17.68 -15.94 -25.13
CA GLY A 127 -18.16 -14.57 -24.93
C GLY A 127 -17.63 -13.61 -26.00
N LYS A 128 -16.36 -13.73 -26.37
CA LYS A 128 -15.76 -12.96 -27.46
C LYS A 128 -16.46 -13.26 -28.78
N ALA A 129 -16.60 -14.54 -29.15
CA ALA A 129 -17.25 -14.92 -30.41
C ALA A 129 -18.71 -14.43 -30.50
N TYR A 130 -19.46 -14.53 -29.41
CA TYR A 130 -20.83 -14.00 -29.35
C TYR A 130 -20.88 -12.48 -29.52
N THR A 131 -19.96 -11.76 -28.88
CA THR A 131 -19.86 -10.30 -28.97
C THR A 131 -19.51 -9.87 -30.39
N ASP A 132 -18.50 -10.51 -30.99
CA ASP A 132 -18.09 -10.26 -32.38
C ASP A 132 -19.26 -10.47 -33.35
N PHE A 133 -20.00 -11.58 -33.19
CA PHE A 133 -21.20 -11.87 -33.98
C PHE A 133 -22.29 -10.80 -33.82
N LYS A 134 -22.55 -10.33 -32.59
CA LYS A 134 -23.55 -9.28 -32.34
C LYS A 134 -23.16 -7.92 -32.89
N ILE A 135 -21.87 -7.59 -32.88
CA ILE A 135 -21.34 -6.39 -33.52
C ILE A 135 -21.58 -6.47 -35.03
N GLU A 136 -21.32 -7.61 -35.65
CA GLU A 136 -21.54 -7.80 -37.09
C GLU A 136 -23.03 -7.70 -37.47
N GLU A 137 -23.94 -8.31 -36.69
CA GLU A 137 -25.39 -8.12 -36.86
C GLU A 137 -25.78 -6.64 -36.77
N LEU A 138 -25.24 -5.91 -35.78
CA LEU A 138 -25.52 -4.49 -35.63
C LEU A 138 -25.04 -3.68 -36.84
N ILE A 139 -23.81 -3.91 -37.28
CA ILE A 139 -23.24 -3.24 -38.48
C ILE A 139 -24.13 -3.49 -39.69
N ASN A 140 -24.54 -4.74 -39.92
CA ASN A 140 -25.39 -5.11 -41.05
C ASN A 140 -26.82 -4.56 -40.95
N SER A 141 -27.29 -4.23 -39.74
CA SER A 141 -28.60 -3.62 -39.51
C SER A 141 -28.62 -2.10 -39.72
N LEU A 142 -27.45 -1.45 -39.67
CA LEU A 142 -27.35 -0.03 -39.93
C LEU A 142 -27.51 0.21 -41.45
N PRO A 143 -28.33 1.19 -41.85
CA PRO A 143 -28.40 1.56 -43.26
C PRO A 143 -27.03 2.08 -43.71
N ASP A 144 -26.65 1.78 -44.96
CA ASP A 144 -25.53 2.48 -45.60
C ASP A 144 -25.80 3.99 -45.48
N LEU A 145 -24.88 4.71 -44.83
CA LEU A 145 -24.86 6.16 -44.81
C LEU A 145 -24.54 6.64 -46.23
N THR A 146 -25.54 6.57 -47.09
CA THR A 146 -25.48 7.08 -48.46
C THR A 146 -25.46 8.60 -48.34
N THR A 147 -24.28 9.16 -48.48
CA THR A 147 -24.12 10.61 -48.61
C THR A 147 -24.94 11.06 -49.81
N VAL A 148 -26.07 11.72 -49.53
CA VAL A 148 -26.94 12.29 -50.56
C VAL A 148 -26.25 13.53 -51.11
N TYR A 149 -26.01 13.54 -52.41
CA TYR A 149 -25.49 14.70 -53.11
C TYR A 149 -26.64 15.55 -53.65
N VAL A 150 -26.59 16.85 -53.41
CA VAL A 150 -27.58 17.82 -53.86
C VAL A 150 -26.90 19.00 -54.55
N TYR A 151 -27.61 19.66 -55.46
CA TYR A 151 -27.13 20.90 -56.04
C TYR A 151 -27.21 22.01 -54.99
N ASN A 152 -26.06 22.59 -54.62
CA ASN A 152 -25.97 23.62 -53.61
C ASN A 152 -26.27 25.00 -54.22
N PRO A 153 -27.37 25.67 -53.81
CA PRO A 153 -27.75 26.96 -54.39
C PRO A 153 -26.82 28.11 -53.99
N ILE A 154 -26.01 27.94 -52.93
CA ILE A 154 -25.09 28.97 -52.42
C ILE A 154 -23.76 28.90 -53.18
N LYS A 155 -23.19 27.70 -53.30
CA LYS A 155 -21.88 27.49 -53.95
C LYS A 155 -21.95 27.24 -55.47
N GLY A 156 -23.14 26.98 -56.02
CA GLY A 156 -23.37 26.81 -57.46
C GLY A 156 -22.87 25.49 -58.05
N HIS A 157 -22.51 24.51 -57.22
CA HIS A 157 -22.08 23.17 -57.64
C HIS A 157 -22.66 22.09 -56.72
N VAL A 158 -22.49 20.82 -57.07
CA VAL A 158 -23.02 19.68 -56.29
C VAL A 158 -22.17 19.46 -55.04
N THR A 159 -22.80 19.43 -53.86
CA THR A 159 -22.17 19.13 -52.57
C THR A 159 -22.95 18.06 -51.82
N THR A 160 -22.50 17.66 -50.63
CA THR A 160 -23.32 16.81 -49.76
C THR A 160 -24.55 17.56 -49.27
N LEU A 161 -25.63 16.85 -48.94
CA LEU A 161 -26.85 17.44 -48.37
C LEU A 161 -26.54 18.23 -47.08
N GLN A 162 -25.67 17.68 -46.23
CA GLN A 162 -25.26 18.36 -45.00
C GLN A 162 -24.54 19.68 -45.29
N GLU A 163 -23.63 19.68 -46.26
CA GLU A 163 -22.90 20.89 -46.66
C GLU A 163 -23.84 21.94 -47.28
N ALA A 164 -24.79 21.53 -48.11
CA ALA A 164 -25.77 22.44 -48.69
C ALA A 164 -26.70 23.06 -47.63
N ILE A 165 -27.10 22.30 -46.61
CA ILE A 165 -27.87 22.83 -45.47
C ILE A 165 -27.03 23.81 -44.66
N ASN A 166 -25.77 23.50 -44.38
CA ASN A 166 -24.88 24.38 -43.64
C ASN A 166 -24.64 25.69 -44.39
N ASP A 167 -24.37 25.64 -45.69
CA ASP A 167 -24.15 26.85 -46.49
C ASP A 167 -25.42 27.72 -46.57
N LEU A 168 -26.60 27.10 -46.65
CA LEU A 168 -27.89 27.80 -46.57
C LEU A 168 -28.10 28.49 -45.21
N TYR A 169 -27.72 27.81 -44.13
CA TYR A 169 -27.78 28.35 -42.77
C TYR A 169 -26.81 29.52 -42.58
N ASP A 170 -25.57 29.40 -43.06
CA ASP A 170 -24.55 30.45 -42.97
C ASP A 170 -24.93 31.70 -43.78
N LEU A 171 -25.55 31.53 -44.96
CA LEU A 171 -26.10 32.66 -45.71
C LEU A 171 -27.17 33.42 -44.90
N GLY A 172 -27.95 32.71 -44.08
CA GLY A 172 -28.98 33.29 -43.23
C GLY A 172 -28.44 34.14 -42.07
N ARG A 173 -27.15 34.04 -41.73
CA ARG A 173 -26.51 34.69 -40.58
C ARG A 173 -25.44 35.71 -40.97
N PRO A 174 -25.75 36.70 -41.83
CA PRO A 174 -24.75 37.63 -42.35
C PRO A 174 -24.08 38.47 -41.25
N ASP A 175 -24.80 38.77 -40.17
CA ASP A 175 -24.33 39.56 -39.02
C ASP A 175 -24.44 38.78 -37.70
N GLY A 176 -24.32 37.44 -37.78
CA GLY A 176 -24.27 36.59 -36.59
C GLY A 176 -23.09 36.95 -35.69
N LEU A 177 -23.32 36.94 -34.38
CA LEU A 177 -22.28 37.12 -33.37
C LEU A 177 -21.64 35.77 -33.04
N THR A 178 -20.31 35.68 -33.06
CA THR A 178 -19.64 34.45 -32.61
C THR A 178 -19.68 34.34 -31.08
N ALA A 179 -19.63 33.11 -30.54
CA ALA A 179 -19.63 32.89 -29.10
C ALA A 179 -18.45 33.60 -28.40
N ARG A 180 -17.30 33.71 -29.08
CA ARG A 180 -16.14 34.44 -28.56
C ARG A 180 -16.40 35.95 -28.50
N GLU A 181 -16.95 36.53 -29.58
CA GLU A 181 -17.27 37.96 -29.60
C GLU A 181 -18.34 38.32 -28.58
N TYR A 182 -19.22 37.38 -28.22
CA TYR A 182 -20.16 37.57 -27.12
C TYR A 182 -19.49 37.52 -25.76
N ASP A 183 -18.60 36.54 -25.53
CA ASP A 183 -17.85 36.38 -24.27
C ASP A 183 -16.99 37.62 -23.97
N ASP A 184 -16.38 38.20 -25.01
CA ASP A 184 -15.57 39.43 -24.92
C ASP A 184 -16.39 40.68 -24.50
N LEU A 185 -17.73 40.63 -24.52
CA LEU A 185 -18.59 41.72 -24.04
C LEU A 185 -18.76 41.71 -22.52
N GLU A 186 -18.47 40.59 -21.87
CA GLU A 186 -18.60 40.39 -20.42
C GLU A 186 -19.99 40.78 -19.84
N LEU A 187 -21.05 40.68 -20.64
CA LEU A 187 -22.42 41.02 -20.22
C LEU A 187 -22.92 40.06 -19.15
N THR A 188 -23.41 40.61 -18.04
CA THR A 188 -24.19 39.83 -17.07
C THR A 188 -25.55 39.43 -17.65
N ALA A 189 -26.16 38.38 -17.09
CA ALA A 189 -27.48 37.94 -17.53
C ALA A 189 -28.54 39.05 -17.44
N ALA A 190 -28.44 39.94 -16.44
CA ALA A 190 -29.35 41.07 -16.28
C ALA A 190 -29.13 42.16 -17.34
N GLU A 191 -27.87 42.43 -17.69
CA GLU A 191 -27.54 43.39 -18.76
C GLU A 191 -27.98 42.88 -20.13
N TYR A 192 -27.81 41.58 -20.40
CA TYR A 192 -28.27 40.97 -21.64
C TYR A 192 -29.81 40.96 -21.74
N ASP A 193 -30.52 40.59 -20.67
CA ASP A 193 -32.00 40.56 -20.66
C ASP A 193 -32.58 41.97 -20.89
N ALA A 194 -31.91 43.01 -20.40
CA ALA A 194 -32.29 44.41 -20.63
C ALA A 194 -32.13 44.88 -22.09
N LEU A 195 -31.40 44.13 -22.94
CA LEU A 195 -31.31 44.44 -24.37
C LEU A 195 -32.58 44.02 -25.15
N GLU A 196 -33.45 43.22 -24.53
CA GLU A 196 -34.70 42.72 -25.12
C GLU A 196 -34.53 42.02 -26.49
N LEU A 197 -33.35 41.42 -26.74
CA LEU A 197 -33.04 40.71 -27.97
C LEU A 197 -33.71 39.34 -27.99
N THR A 198 -34.49 39.05 -29.05
CA THR A 198 -35.00 37.69 -29.23
C THR A 198 -33.87 36.75 -29.65
N ALA A 199 -34.08 35.44 -29.46
CA ALA A 199 -33.13 34.44 -29.94
C ALA A 199 -32.88 34.54 -31.45
N ILE A 200 -33.88 34.95 -32.24
CA ILE A 200 -33.76 35.14 -33.69
C ILE A 200 -32.91 36.38 -34.00
N ASP A 201 -33.12 37.48 -33.28
CA ASP A 201 -32.35 38.71 -33.44
C ASP A 201 -30.87 38.47 -33.14
N TYR A 202 -30.58 37.74 -32.05
CA TYR A 202 -29.23 37.35 -31.70
C TYR A 202 -28.60 36.44 -32.76
N ASP A 203 -29.31 35.39 -33.19
CA ASP A 203 -28.76 34.36 -34.08
C ASP A 203 -28.41 34.93 -35.46
N LEU A 204 -29.24 35.83 -36.02
CA LEU A 204 -29.10 36.35 -37.39
C LEU A 204 -28.38 37.71 -37.44
N TYR A 205 -28.58 38.57 -36.45
CA TYR A 205 -28.18 39.99 -36.47
C TYR A 205 -27.43 40.44 -35.23
N GLY A 206 -27.05 39.53 -34.33
CA GLY A 206 -26.48 39.87 -33.03
C GLY A 206 -25.32 40.85 -33.08
N ARG A 207 -24.39 40.71 -34.04
CA ARG A 207 -23.27 41.65 -34.20
C ARG A 207 -23.77 43.05 -34.52
N LYS A 208 -24.60 43.18 -35.55
CA LYS A 208 -25.10 44.48 -36.01
C LYS A 208 -25.90 45.19 -34.92
N LEU A 209 -26.79 44.47 -34.23
CA LEU A 209 -27.61 45.05 -33.18
C LEU A 209 -26.76 45.56 -32.00
N LEU A 210 -25.73 44.82 -31.62
CA LEU A 210 -24.81 45.25 -30.55
C LEU A 210 -23.87 46.37 -31.01
N GLU A 211 -23.52 46.45 -32.29
CA GLU A 211 -22.84 47.61 -32.87
C GLU A 211 -23.73 48.87 -32.83
N ASP A 212 -25.00 48.75 -33.22
CA ASP A 212 -25.97 49.86 -33.20
C ASP A 212 -26.26 50.36 -31.77
N LEU A 213 -26.19 49.46 -30.78
CA LEU A 213 -26.29 49.77 -29.34
C LEU A 213 -24.98 50.32 -28.74
N GLY A 214 -23.90 50.40 -29.53
CA GLY A 214 -22.61 50.92 -29.07
C GLY A 214 -21.81 49.99 -28.15
N LEU A 215 -22.22 48.71 -28.05
CA LEU A 215 -21.53 47.69 -27.25
C LEU A 215 -20.34 47.08 -28.01
N ILE A 216 -20.39 47.10 -29.35
CA ILE A 216 -19.29 46.68 -30.21
C ILE A 216 -18.85 47.86 -31.08
N LYS A 217 -17.53 48.10 -31.16
CA LYS A 217 -16.97 49.08 -32.10
C LYS A 217 -17.15 48.58 -33.53
N ASN A 218 -17.99 49.27 -34.29
CA ASN A 218 -18.23 48.94 -35.70
C ASN A 218 -16.95 49.15 -36.52
N LYS A 219 -16.43 48.07 -37.12
CA LYS A 219 -15.20 48.09 -37.92
C LYS A 219 -15.20 49.06 -39.10
N TRP A 220 -16.37 49.49 -39.57
CA TRP A 220 -16.53 50.45 -40.66
C TRP A 220 -16.42 51.91 -40.19
N HIS A 221 -16.55 52.19 -38.90
CA HIS A 221 -16.50 53.55 -38.33
C HIS A 221 -15.27 53.81 -37.46
N TYR A 222 -14.44 52.80 -37.23
CA TYR A 222 -13.24 52.89 -36.40
C TYR A 222 -11.99 52.45 -37.18
N MET A 223 -10.87 53.11 -36.90
CA MET A 223 -9.56 52.75 -37.42
C MET A 223 -8.48 52.96 -36.36
N TYR A 224 -7.31 52.34 -36.55
CA TYR A 224 -6.13 52.70 -35.76
C TYR A 224 -5.65 54.08 -36.20
N SER A 225 -5.63 55.05 -35.27
CA SER A 225 -5.13 56.39 -35.54
C SER A 225 -3.67 56.30 -35.99
N PRO A 226 -3.30 56.93 -37.12
CA PRO A 226 -1.90 56.98 -37.56
C PRO A 226 -1.05 57.89 -36.65
N PHE A 227 -1.68 58.70 -35.80
CA PHE A 227 -1.02 59.66 -34.91
C PHE A 227 -0.70 59.05 -33.54
N THR A 228 -1.65 58.31 -32.96
CA THR A 228 -1.51 57.73 -31.60
C THR A 228 -1.35 56.22 -31.58
N GLY A 229 -1.72 55.53 -32.66
CA GLY A 229 -1.81 54.07 -32.70
C GLY A 229 -3.04 53.49 -31.99
N GLU A 230 -3.93 54.33 -31.45
CA GLU A 230 -5.14 53.88 -30.74
C GLU A 230 -6.30 53.61 -31.70
N TYR A 231 -7.19 52.67 -31.35
CA TYR A 231 -8.37 52.33 -32.16
C TYR A 231 -9.54 53.30 -31.88
N VAL A 232 -9.61 54.37 -32.67
CA VAL A 232 -10.52 55.51 -32.52
C VAL A 232 -11.49 55.63 -33.71
N THR A 233 -12.44 56.56 -33.63
CA THR A 233 -13.40 56.76 -34.73
C THR A 233 -12.73 57.40 -35.94
N LEU A 234 -13.25 57.12 -37.14
CA LEU A 234 -12.83 57.79 -38.37
C LEU A 234 -12.96 59.32 -38.24
N GLN A 235 -14.00 59.81 -37.55
CA GLN A 235 -14.20 61.24 -37.31
C GLN A 235 -13.04 61.86 -36.52
N THR A 236 -12.56 61.19 -35.47
CA THR A 236 -11.40 61.66 -34.70
C THR A 236 -10.16 61.75 -35.60
N VAL A 237 -9.87 60.71 -36.38
CA VAL A 237 -8.70 60.72 -37.28
C VAL A 237 -8.82 61.80 -38.36
N ILE A 238 -10.01 62.01 -38.92
CA ILE A 238 -10.25 63.09 -39.90
C ILE A 238 -10.04 64.47 -39.27
N SER A 239 -10.46 64.65 -38.02
CA SER A 239 -10.27 65.91 -37.29
C SER A 239 -8.78 66.16 -36.99
N GLU A 240 -8.06 65.14 -36.51
CA GLU A 240 -6.61 65.20 -36.28
C GLU A 240 -5.84 65.50 -37.58
N LEU A 241 -6.26 64.92 -38.70
CA LEU A 241 -5.67 65.19 -40.01
C LEU A 241 -5.96 66.62 -40.48
N ALA A 242 -7.18 67.13 -40.26
CA ALA A 242 -7.53 68.51 -40.56
C ALA A 242 -6.70 69.48 -39.71
N ASP A 243 -6.55 69.24 -38.41
CA ASP A 243 -5.74 70.05 -37.51
C ASP A 243 -4.26 70.05 -37.89
N LEU A 244 -3.70 68.89 -38.29
CA LEU A 244 -2.33 68.80 -38.82
C LEU A 244 -2.16 69.71 -40.03
N HIS A 245 -3.06 69.61 -41.00
CA HIS A 245 -2.98 70.43 -42.20
C HIS A 245 -3.18 71.91 -41.86
N MET A 246 -4.17 72.29 -41.07
CA MET A 246 -4.40 73.70 -40.68
C MET A 246 -3.20 74.30 -39.93
N SER A 247 -2.56 73.54 -39.03
CA SER A 247 -1.40 74.01 -38.26
C SER A 247 -0.11 74.11 -39.10
N GLU A 248 0.10 73.22 -40.08
CA GLU A 248 1.28 73.24 -40.95
C GLU A 248 1.11 74.12 -42.21
N SER A 249 -0.09 74.20 -42.79
CA SER A 249 -0.37 74.88 -44.07
C SER A 249 -0.66 76.37 -43.94
N GLY A 250 -0.79 76.87 -42.71
CA GLY A 250 -0.80 78.30 -42.45
C GLY A 250 -2.14 78.86 -42.01
N ALA A 251 -2.97 78.16 -41.24
CA ALA A 251 -4.05 78.83 -40.52
C ALA A 251 -3.48 79.78 -39.46
N ILE A 252 -4.09 80.96 -39.28
CA ILE A 252 -3.75 81.85 -38.17
C ILE A 252 -4.53 81.46 -36.91
N THR A 253 -3.86 81.46 -35.78
CA THR A 253 -4.52 81.34 -34.48
C THR A 253 -5.28 82.62 -34.15
N ALA A 254 -6.29 82.55 -33.28
CA ALA A 254 -7.03 83.73 -32.83
C ALA A 254 -6.10 84.82 -32.25
N SER A 255 -5.05 84.44 -31.53
CA SER A 255 -4.06 85.37 -31.00
C SER A 255 -3.21 86.04 -32.09
N GLU A 256 -2.83 85.29 -33.13
CA GLU A 256 -2.12 85.85 -34.30
C GLU A 256 -3.03 86.80 -35.08
N TYR A 257 -4.33 86.47 -35.19
CA TYR A 257 -5.32 87.32 -35.82
C TYR A 257 -5.52 88.65 -35.09
N ASP A 258 -5.72 88.59 -33.77
CA ASP A 258 -5.91 89.79 -32.94
C ASP A 258 -4.71 90.75 -33.02
N ALA A 259 -3.49 90.21 -33.18
CA ALA A 259 -2.25 90.99 -33.30
C ALA A 259 -2.13 91.77 -34.62
N LEU A 260 -2.89 91.41 -35.66
CA LEU A 260 -2.86 92.09 -36.96
C LEU A 260 -3.70 93.38 -36.96
N GLU A 261 -4.56 93.60 -35.95
CA GLU A 261 -5.41 94.79 -35.79
C GLU A 261 -6.22 95.16 -37.06
N LEU A 262 -6.61 94.17 -37.86
CA LEU A 262 -7.28 94.36 -39.14
C LEU A 262 -8.69 94.93 -38.96
N THR A 263 -9.04 95.92 -39.76
CA THR A 263 -10.40 96.46 -39.85
C THR A 263 -11.24 95.69 -40.87
N ALA A 264 -12.57 95.82 -40.79
CA ALA A 264 -13.47 95.24 -41.79
C ALA A 264 -13.14 95.70 -43.22
N LYS A 265 -12.65 96.93 -43.39
CA LYS A 265 -12.21 97.44 -44.68
C LYS A 265 -10.98 96.71 -45.21
N ASP A 266 -10.03 96.36 -44.34
CA ASP A 266 -8.81 95.65 -44.73
C ASP A 266 -9.16 94.24 -45.24
N TYR A 267 -10.15 93.59 -44.66
CA TYR A 267 -10.68 92.32 -45.15
C TYR A 267 -11.36 92.42 -46.51
N ASP A 268 -12.24 93.41 -46.67
CA ASP A 268 -12.96 93.64 -47.94
C ASP A 268 -11.98 93.94 -49.08
N ASP A 269 -10.90 94.69 -48.81
CA ASP A 269 -9.89 95.03 -49.80
C ASP A 269 -8.98 93.82 -50.15
N LEU A 270 -8.79 92.85 -49.25
CA LEU A 270 -7.98 91.64 -49.47
C LEU A 270 -8.73 90.50 -50.18
N LEU A 271 -10.06 90.54 -50.26
CA LEU A 271 -10.90 89.55 -50.96
C LEU A 271 -10.65 88.09 -50.50
N ILE A 272 -10.38 87.89 -49.22
CA ILE A 272 -10.07 86.58 -48.64
C ILE A 272 -11.36 85.75 -48.52
N SER A 273 -11.36 84.53 -49.08
CA SER A 273 -12.47 83.60 -48.88
C SER A 273 -12.37 82.89 -47.52
N ALA A 274 -13.46 82.30 -47.04
CA ALA A 274 -13.44 81.48 -45.81
C ALA A 274 -12.42 80.33 -45.92
N TYR A 275 -12.27 79.74 -47.11
CA TYR A 275 -11.24 78.73 -47.35
C TYR A 275 -9.82 79.28 -47.20
N ASP A 276 -9.58 80.47 -47.75
CA ASP A 276 -8.26 81.11 -47.65
C ASP A 276 -7.92 81.44 -46.19
N TYR A 277 -8.92 81.85 -45.42
CA TYR A 277 -8.78 82.10 -43.99
C TYR A 277 -8.47 80.80 -43.20
N ASP A 278 -9.24 79.74 -43.42
CA ASP A 278 -9.11 78.51 -42.63
C ASP A 278 -7.84 77.71 -42.95
N TRP A 279 -7.29 77.83 -44.16
CA TRP A 279 -6.21 76.93 -44.62
C TRP A 279 -4.87 77.61 -44.91
N ILE A 280 -4.85 78.89 -45.29
CA ILE A 280 -3.63 79.58 -45.77
C ILE A 280 -3.48 81.02 -45.26
N ALA A 281 -4.26 81.45 -44.27
CA ALA A 281 -4.29 82.82 -43.74
C ALA A 281 -2.90 83.40 -43.42
N LYS A 282 -1.99 82.62 -42.86
CA LYS A 282 -0.60 83.00 -42.54
C LYS A 282 0.19 83.43 -43.76
N SER A 283 -0.12 82.93 -44.95
CA SER A 283 0.57 83.34 -46.18
C SER A 283 0.03 84.62 -46.79
N ILE A 284 -1.18 85.03 -46.37
CA ILE A 284 -1.91 86.18 -46.92
C ILE A 284 -1.87 87.36 -45.95
N LEU A 285 -1.94 87.08 -44.65
CA LEU A 285 -2.16 88.05 -43.57
C LEU A 285 -0.90 88.29 -42.71
N ILE A 286 0.11 87.43 -42.78
CA ILE A 286 1.39 87.54 -42.05
C ILE A 286 2.55 87.52 -43.06
#